data_AF-O64426-F1
#
_entry.id   AF-O64426-F1
#
_cell.length_a   1.000
_cell.length_b   1.000
_cell.length_c   1.000
_cell.angle_alpha   90.00
_cell.angle_beta   90.00
_cell.angle_gamma   90.00
#
_symmetry.space_group_name_H-M   'P 1'
#
loop_
_entity.id
_entity.type
_entity.pdbx_description
1 polymer ?
#
loop_
_entity_poly.entity_id
_entity_poly.type
_entity_poly.pdbx_seq_one_letter_code
_entity_poly.pdbx_strand_id
1 'polypeptide(L)'
;MEKAIERQRVLLEHLRPSSSSSHNYEASLSASACLAGDSAAYQRTSLYGDDVVIVAAHRTPLCKSKRGNFKDTYPDDLLAPVLRALIEKTNLNPSEVGDMGCGYCFGTWISESQ
;
A
#
# COMPACT_ATOMS: atom_id res chain seq x y z
N MET A 1 -26.00 -19.19 -5.68
CA MET A 1 -26.13 -17.72 -5.86
C MET A 1 -27.56 -17.23 -5.59
N GLU A 2 -28.58 -17.93 -6.06
CA GLU A 2 -29.99 -17.54 -5.95
C GLU A 2 -30.49 -17.26 -4.52
N LYS A 3 -30.11 -18.10 -3.54
CA LYS A 3 -30.46 -17.89 -2.12
C LYS A 3 -29.86 -16.62 -1.50
N ALA A 4 -28.73 -16.12 -2.02
CA ALA A 4 -28.09 -14.91 -1.49
C ALA A 4 -28.79 -13.65 -1.99
N ILE A 5 -29.21 -13.66 -3.27
CA ILE A 5 -29.98 -12.60 -3.90
C ILE A 5 -31.32 -12.43 -3.17
N GLU A 6 -31.97 -13.54 -2.83
CA GLU A 6 -33.24 -13.49 -2.11
C GLU A 6 -33.11 -12.90 -0.71
N ARG A 7 -32.02 -13.21 0.01
CA ARG A 7 -31.74 -12.60 1.33
C ARG A 7 -31.47 -11.10 1.21
N GLN A 8 -30.78 -10.65 0.16
CA GLN A 8 -30.55 -9.23 -0.10
C GLN A 8 -31.85 -8.49 -0.41
N ARG A 9 -32.75 -9.09 -1.20
CA ARG A 9 -34.06 -8.51 -1.51
C ARG A 9 -34.90 -8.27 -0.26
N VAL A 10 -35.02 -9.29 0.59
CA VAL A 10 -35.77 -9.21 1.85
C VAL A 10 -35.21 -8.13 2.77
N LEU A 11 -33.88 -8.05 2.90
CA LEU A 11 -33.24 -7.00 3.71
C LEU A 11 -33.47 -5.58 3.17
N LEU A 12 -33.34 -5.38 1.86
CA LEU A 12 -33.59 -4.08 1.23
C LEU A 12 -35.05 -3.62 1.42
N GLU A 13 -36.00 -4.55 1.39
CA GLU A 13 -37.41 -4.25 1.63
C GLU A 13 -37.65 -3.74 3.05
N HIS A 14 -37.03 -4.34 4.07
CA HIS A 14 -37.14 -3.90 5.46
C HIS A 14 -36.45 -2.56 5.75
N LEU A 15 -35.45 -2.18 4.95
CA LEU A 15 -34.71 -0.92 5.10
C LEU A 15 -35.41 0.26 4.40
N ARG A 16 -36.46 0.01 3.61
CA ARG A 16 -37.25 1.10 3.01
C ARG A 16 -37.92 1.88 4.14
N PRO A 17 -37.65 3.19 4.26
CA PRO A 17 -38.27 3.99 5.31
C PRO A 17 -39.77 4.04 5.09
N SER A 18 -40.55 3.59 6.09
CA SER A 18 -42.01 3.80 6.11
C SER A 18 -42.27 5.31 6.23
N SER A 19 -42.72 5.92 5.13
CA SER A 19 -42.96 7.35 5.01
C SER A 19 -43.94 7.86 6.07
N SER A 20 -43.44 8.56 7.08
CA SER A 20 -44.24 9.46 7.91
C SER A 20 -43.64 10.87 7.95
N SER A 21 -43.18 11.38 6.83
CA SER A 21 -43.11 12.84 6.59
C SER A 21 -42.78 13.14 5.13
N SER A 22 -43.66 13.91 4.51
CA SER A 22 -43.66 14.35 3.13
C SER A 22 -42.37 15.07 2.71
N HIS A 23 -41.38 14.36 2.16
CA HIS A 23 -40.39 14.94 1.25
C HIS A 23 -39.91 13.86 0.26
N ASN A 24 -40.18 14.12 -1.03
CA ASN A 24 -39.83 13.28 -2.17
C ASN A 24 -38.31 13.28 -2.41
N TYR A 25 -37.58 12.45 -1.68
CA TYR A 25 -36.27 11.96 -2.11
C TYR A 25 -36.39 10.44 -2.29
N GLU A 26 -36.50 10.01 -3.54
CA GLU A 26 -36.43 8.60 -3.93
C GLU A 26 -35.01 8.12 -3.60
N ALA A 27 -34.82 7.65 -2.36
CA ALA A 27 -33.59 7.00 -1.97
C ALA A 27 -33.60 5.62 -2.62
N SER A 28 -33.12 5.53 -3.85
CA SER A 28 -32.94 4.28 -4.59
C SER A 28 -31.86 3.44 -3.88
N LEU A 29 -32.24 2.76 -2.80
CA LEU A 29 -31.38 1.85 -2.06
C LEU A 29 -31.18 0.60 -2.92
N SER A 30 -30.07 0.57 -3.68
CA SER A 30 -29.62 -0.60 -4.43
C SER A 30 -28.54 -1.34 -3.64
N ALA A 31 -28.59 -2.67 -3.66
CA ALA A 31 -27.51 -3.48 -3.13
C ALA A 31 -26.26 -3.28 -4.00
N SER A 32 -25.28 -2.55 -3.48
CA SER A 32 -23.94 -2.53 -4.08
C SER A 32 -23.17 -3.74 -3.56
N ALA A 33 -22.44 -4.43 -4.43
CA ALA A 33 -21.43 -5.39 -3.98
C ALA A 33 -20.45 -4.61 -3.10
N CYS A 34 -20.23 -5.07 -1.87
CA CYS A 34 -19.22 -4.48 -1.02
C CYS A 34 -17.89 -4.51 -1.79
N LEU A 35 -17.32 -3.33 -2.02
CA LEU A 35 -15.97 -3.13 -2.53
C LEU A 35 -14.97 -3.57 -1.45
N ALA A 36 -15.06 -4.80 -0.97
CA ALA A 36 -13.96 -5.50 -0.34
C ALA A 36 -13.07 -6.06 -1.48
N GLY A 37 -12.65 -5.18 -2.38
CA GLY A 37 -11.53 -5.44 -3.27
C GLY A 37 -10.25 -5.17 -2.48
N ASP A 38 -9.26 -6.04 -2.65
CA ASP A 38 -7.94 -5.92 -2.03
C ASP A 38 -7.41 -4.48 -2.14
N SER A 39 -7.48 -3.75 -1.02
CA SER A 39 -6.73 -2.52 -0.71
C SER A 39 -6.37 -1.59 -1.88
N ALA A 40 -7.37 -1.05 -2.59
CA ALA A 40 -7.18 0.06 -3.53
C ALA A 40 -8.05 1.25 -3.14
N ALA A 41 -7.66 1.97 -2.07
CA ALA A 41 -8.20 3.28 -1.74
C ALA A 41 -7.75 4.40 -2.72
N TYR A 42 -7.03 4.05 -3.78
CA TYR A 42 -6.71 4.94 -4.89
C TYR A 42 -7.28 4.36 -6.19
N GLN A 43 -8.25 5.06 -6.76
CA GLN A 43 -8.64 4.85 -8.15
C GLN A 43 -7.46 5.29 -9.02
N ARG A 44 -6.61 4.34 -9.43
CA ARG A 44 -5.50 4.60 -10.34
C ARG A 44 -6.04 4.64 -11.77
N THR A 45 -6.36 5.83 -12.25
CA THR A 45 -6.49 6.05 -13.70
C THR A 45 -5.07 5.99 -14.27
N SER A 46 -4.62 4.83 -14.76
CA SER A 46 -3.34 4.72 -15.46
C SER A 46 -3.43 5.46 -16.78
N LEU A 47 -2.99 6.72 -16.78
CA LEU A 47 -2.75 7.49 -17.99
C LEU A 47 -1.29 7.26 -18.37
N TYR A 48 -1.10 6.61 -19.52
CA TYR A 48 0.22 6.27 -20.05
C TYR A 48 1.04 7.56 -20.29
N GLY A 49 2.05 7.78 -19.43
CA GLY A 49 3.00 8.90 -19.54
C GLY A 49 3.68 9.24 -18.21
N ASP A 50 2.89 9.36 -17.14
CA ASP A 50 3.33 9.85 -15.82
C ASP A 50 3.27 8.80 -14.72
N ASP A 51 3.25 7.52 -15.09
CA ASP A 51 3.16 6.42 -14.13
C ASP A 51 4.48 6.22 -13.38
N VAL A 52 4.38 6.10 -12.05
CA VAL A 52 5.51 5.74 -11.19
C VAL A 52 5.88 4.28 -11.43
N VAL A 53 7.09 4.06 -11.95
CA VAL A 53 7.63 2.73 -12.25
C VAL A 53 8.73 2.34 -11.26
N ILE A 54 8.80 1.04 -10.95
CA ILE A 54 9.88 0.45 -10.16
C ILE A 54 10.92 -0.08 -11.15
N VAL A 55 12.11 0.53 -11.17
CA VAL A 55 13.18 0.18 -12.13
C VAL A 55 14.02 -0.99 -11.65
N ALA A 56 14.35 -1.02 -10.36
CA ALA A 56 15.14 -2.08 -9.75
C ALA A 56 14.69 -2.30 -8.30
N ALA A 57 14.75 -3.56 -7.87
CA ALA A 57 14.39 -3.95 -6.51
C ALA A 57 15.39 -4.99 -5.99
N HIS A 58 16.09 -4.65 -4.92
CA HIS A 58 17.09 -5.51 -4.29
C HIS A 58 16.85 -5.59 -2.79
N ARG A 59 17.32 -6.68 -2.19
CA ARG A 59 17.24 -6.93 -0.74
C ARG A 59 18.47 -7.69 -0.28
N THR A 60 18.80 -7.52 0.99
CA THR A 60 19.78 -8.38 1.66
C THR A 60 19.20 -9.76 1.96
N PRO A 61 20.05 -10.77 2.23
CA PRO A 61 19.63 -12.01 2.83
C PRO A 61 18.88 -11.76 4.14
N LEU A 62 17.88 -12.59 4.44
CA LEU A 62 17.18 -12.49 5.72
C LEU A 62 17.82 -13.47 6.70
N CYS A 63 18.33 -12.95 7.82
CA CYS A 63 18.97 -13.73 8.86
C CYS A 63 18.16 -13.63 10.16
N LYS A 64 18.19 -14.70 10.96
CA LYS A 64 17.51 -14.73 12.26
C LYS A 64 18.19 -13.73 13.21
N SER A 65 17.41 -12.88 13.88
CA SER A 65 17.95 -11.92 14.86
C SER A 65 18.71 -12.65 15.99
N LYS A 66 19.79 -12.04 16.48
CA LYS A 66 20.70 -12.50 17.56
C LYS A 66 21.50 -13.79 17.29
N ARG A 67 21.00 -14.72 16.46
CA ARG A 67 21.62 -16.02 16.20
C ARG A 67 22.03 -16.25 14.74
N GLY A 68 21.67 -15.35 13.84
CA GLY A 68 21.99 -15.43 12.41
C GLY A 68 23.32 -14.76 12.05
N ASN A 69 23.64 -14.78 10.76
CA ASN A 69 24.93 -14.32 10.25
C ASN A 69 25.11 -12.80 10.33
N PHE A 70 24.01 -12.04 10.38
CA PHE A 70 24.00 -10.58 10.56
C PHE A 70 23.83 -10.14 12.01
N LYS A 71 24.25 -10.96 12.98
CA LYS A 71 24.18 -10.59 14.40
C LYS A 71 25.21 -9.53 14.80
N ASP A 72 26.35 -9.49 14.11
CA ASP A 72 27.49 -8.61 14.38
C ASP A 72 27.64 -7.51 13.31
N THR A 73 26.64 -7.35 12.42
CA THR A 73 26.67 -6.40 11.31
C THR A 73 25.81 -5.18 11.65
N TYR A 74 26.35 -3.99 11.45
CA TYR A 74 25.61 -2.74 11.65
C TYR A 74 24.53 -2.55 10.55
N PRO A 75 23.44 -1.83 10.84
CA PRO A 75 22.39 -1.59 9.85
C PRO A 75 22.90 -0.85 8.60
N ASP A 76 23.89 0.03 8.74
CA ASP A 76 24.49 0.77 7.62
C ASP A 76 25.21 -0.16 6.63
N ASP A 77 25.92 -1.16 7.15
CA ASP A 77 26.59 -2.20 6.36
C ASP A 77 25.59 -3.14 5.65
N LEU A 78 24.35 -3.22 6.14
CA LEU A 78 23.27 -3.94 5.47
C LEU A 78 22.63 -3.10 4.37
N LEU A 79 22.57 -1.78 4.53
CA LEU A 79 21.97 -0.86 3.54
C LEU A 79 22.92 -0.54 2.38
N ALA A 80 24.21 -0.30 2.66
CA ALA A 80 25.23 0.05 1.67
C ALA A 80 25.30 -0.91 0.45
N PRO A 81 25.34 -2.25 0.61
CA PRO A 81 25.41 -3.17 -0.53
C PRO A 81 24.15 -3.15 -1.40
N VAL A 82 22.98 -2.85 -0.82
CA VAL A 82 21.73 -2.76 -1.58
C VAL A 82 21.72 -1.51 -2.45
N LEU A 83 22.10 -0.37 -1.89
CA LEU A 83 22.21 0.89 -2.63
C LEU A 83 23.27 0.81 -3.73
N ARG A 84 24.41 0.20 -3.43
CA ARG A 84 25.46 -0.06 -4.43
C ARG A 84 24.96 -0.95 -5.56
N ALA A 85 24.28 -2.05 -5.25
CA ALA A 85 23.73 -2.96 -6.26
C ALA A 85 22.68 -2.27 -7.15
N LEU A 86 21.88 -1.35 -6.60
CA LEU A 86 20.93 -0.56 -7.39
C LEU A 86 21.66 0.31 -8.42
N ILE A 87 22.67 1.08 -7.99
CA ILE A 87 23.47 1.94 -8.86
C ILE A 87 24.17 1.13 -9.96
N GLU A 88 24.79 0.00 -9.59
CA GLU A 88 25.48 -0.88 -10.55
C GLU A 88 24.51 -1.50 -11.57
N LYS A 89 23.26 -1.77 -11.20
CA LYS A 89 22.27 -2.36 -12.11
C LYS A 89 21.62 -1.35 -13.04
N THR A 90 21.39 -0.12 -12.56
CA THR A 90 20.77 0.94 -13.35
C THR A 90 21.80 1.79 -14.10
N ASN A 91 23.09 1.69 -13.77
CA ASN A 91 24.16 2.56 -14.27
C ASN A 91 23.83 4.05 -14.12
N LEU A 92 23.11 4.40 -13.06
CA LEU A 92 22.58 5.73 -12.81
C LEU A 92 23.59 6.53 -11.97
N ASN A 93 23.79 7.81 -12.29
CA ASN A 93 24.69 8.65 -11.50
C ASN A 93 24.05 8.98 -10.15
N PRO A 94 24.71 8.78 -9.00
CA PRO A 94 24.09 9.02 -7.70
C PRO A 94 23.60 10.47 -7.50
N SER A 95 24.15 11.43 -8.25
CA SER A 95 23.71 12.84 -8.24
C SER A 95 22.33 13.08 -8.88
N GLU A 96 21.82 12.13 -9.68
CA GLU A 96 20.49 12.23 -10.32
C GLU A 96 19.37 11.74 -9.38
N VAL A 97 19.72 11.14 -8.23
CA VAL A 97 18.75 10.71 -7.23
C VAL A 97 18.21 11.93 -6.49
N GLY A 98 16.90 12.20 -6.65
CA GLY A 98 16.26 13.37 -6.04
C GLY A 98 16.02 13.26 -4.53
N ASP A 99 15.76 12.06 -4.02
CA ASP A 99 15.55 11.80 -2.59
C ASP A 99 15.78 10.31 -2.26
N MET A 100 16.13 10.01 -1.00
CA MET A 100 16.29 8.66 -0.49
C MET A 100 15.61 8.52 0.87
N GLY A 101 14.46 7.85 0.88
CA GLY A 101 13.76 7.49 2.11
C GLY A 101 14.14 6.10 2.60
N CYS A 102 14.65 5.98 3.83
CA CYS A 102 14.92 4.70 4.47
C CYS A 102 14.00 4.50 5.68
N GLY A 103 13.11 3.50 5.61
CA GLY A 103 12.26 3.11 6.73
C GLY A 103 12.98 2.16 7.68
N TYR A 104 13.11 2.53 8.94
CA TYR A 104 13.56 1.63 10.01
C TYR A 104 12.69 1.78 11.26
N CYS A 105 12.46 0.67 11.95
CA CYS A 105 11.57 0.61 13.13
C CYS A 105 12.30 0.27 14.44
N PHE A 106 13.56 -0.15 14.37
CA PHE A 106 14.39 -0.45 15.52
C PHE A 106 15.55 0.55 15.58
N GLY A 107 15.52 1.46 16.56
CA GLY A 107 16.50 2.53 16.75
C GLY A 107 15.84 3.91 16.88
N THR A 108 16.33 4.73 17.81
CA THR A 108 15.93 6.14 17.93
C THR A 108 16.52 6.91 16.75
N TRP A 109 15.69 7.59 15.95
CA TRP A 109 16.17 8.59 15.00
C TRP A 109 16.85 9.72 15.78
N ILE A 110 18.18 9.68 15.89
CA ILE A 110 18.95 10.88 16.21
C ILE A 110 19.17 11.58 14.88
N SER A 111 18.29 12.52 14.56
CA SER A 111 18.57 13.53 13.55
C SER A 111 19.60 14.49 14.13
N GLU A 112 20.89 14.19 13.96
CA GLU A 112 21.93 15.18 14.16
C GLU A 112 22.11 15.93 12.84
N SER A 113 21.34 17.00 12.69
CA SER A 113 21.59 18.04 11.69
C SER A 113 22.86 18.78 12.11
N GLN A 114 23.92 18.66 11.31
CA GLN A 114 25.02 19.61 11.29
C GLN A 114 25.13 20.20 9.89
#